data_AF-A0A095Y2S7-F1
#
_entry.id   AF-A0A095Y2S7-F1
#
_cell.length_a   1.000
_cell.length_b   1.000
_cell.length_c   1.000
_cell.angle_alpha   90.00
_cell.angle_beta   90.00
_cell.angle_gamma   90.00
#
_symmetry.space_group_name_H-M   'P 1'
#
loop_
_entity.id
_entity.type
_entity.pdbx_description
1 polymer ?
#
loop_
_entity_poly.entity_id
_entity_poly.type
_entity_poly.pdbx_seq_one_letter_code
_entity_poly.pdbx_strand_id
1 'polypeptide(L)'
;MGFWKRLLQDKPAANEDLWRHHLRNAFPHVHTDRKTVLNGVEDLFELRNRCAHHDSLLRFDPSVELKKIIKLASWIDPDAARWIEEIERVTDAVRERPVPPKLDTAIIGHRNDEVYRIYEQVGALINSADRKIAPVTYIGFYHNKRIEAEFPTILEIEVPKAWSTKEADRLKKSTDAKEKRLGKVMSCALNHGIASGGNYEVYHLSPIRSDETSRTRSRSPIFHEKRGRGSGFVKGGLRYFSLSTLLHASDTTDLG
;
A
#
# COMPACT_ATOMS: atom_id res chain seq x y z
N MET A 1 8.14 5.11 22.05
CA MET A 1 8.44 4.58 20.70
C MET A 1 9.87 4.85 20.20
N GLY A 2 10.50 5.99 20.52
CA GLY A 2 11.88 6.28 20.07
C GLY A 2 12.95 5.26 20.53
N PHE A 3 12.73 4.63 21.69
CA PHE A 3 13.57 3.53 22.19
C PHE A 3 13.59 2.31 21.25
N TRP A 4 12.40 1.78 20.91
CA TRP A 4 12.26 0.63 20.00
C TRP A 4 12.85 0.90 18.62
N LYS A 5 12.61 2.10 18.07
CA LYS A 5 13.23 2.55 16.82
C LYS A 5 14.76 2.44 16.88
N ARG A 6 15.38 2.95 17.95
CA ARG A 6 16.85 2.95 18.10
C ARG A 6 17.43 1.54 18.25
N LEU A 7 16.74 0.63 18.93
CA LEU A 7 17.18 -0.77 19.07
C LEU A 7 17.11 -1.56 17.76
N LEU A 8 16.14 -1.22 16.90
CA LEU A 8 15.91 -1.92 15.65
C LEU A 8 16.74 -1.38 14.48
N GLN A 9 17.43 -0.24 14.66
CA GLN A 9 18.31 0.35 13.65
C GLN A 9 19.57 -0.51 13.38
N ASP A 10 20.13 -0.38 12.17
CA ASP A 10 21.35 -1.09 11.76
C ASP A 10 22.61 -0.66 12.54
N LYS A 11 22.54 0.48 13.24
CA LYS A 11 23.65 1.04 14.01
C LYS A 11 23.26 1.22 15.47
N PRO A 12 24.17 0.91 16.42
CA PRO A 12 25.48 0.30 16.21
C PRO A 12 25.40 -1.16 15.76
N ALA A 13 26.50 -1.73 15.23
CA ALA A 13 26.53 -3.11 14.73
C ALA A 13 26.08 -4.15 15.78
N ALA A 14 26.28 -3.86 17.07
CA ALA A 14 25.80 -4.67 18.19
C ALA A 14 24.27 -4.88 18.20
N ASN A 15 23.48 -4.03 17.54
CA ASN A 15 22.04 -4.23 17.40
C ASN A 15 21.69 -5.48 16.58
N GLU A 16 22.55 -5.88 15.64
CA GLU A 16 22.35 -7.09 14.84
C GLU A 16 22.48 -8.34 15.72
N ASP A 17 23.48 -8.39 16.60
CA ASP A 17 23.64 -9.47 17.57
C ASP A 17 22.46 -9.50 18.54
N LEU A 18 22.08 -8.32 19.06
CA LEU A 18 20.93 -8.17 19.95
C LEU A 18 19.63 -8.67 19.29
N TRP A 19 19.44 -8.44 17.98
CA TRP A 19 18.33 -8.99 17.22
C TRP A 19 18.35 -10.50 17.10
N ARG A 20 19.48 -11.05 16.66
CA ARG A 20 19.65 -12.49 16.43
C ARG A 20 19.46 -13.31 17.70
N HIS A 21 19.92 -12.79 18.84
CA HIS A 21 19.89 -13.52 20.10
C HIS A 21 18.66 -13.21 20.96
N HIS A 22 18.11 -11.99 20.91
CA HIS A 22 17.10 -11.56 21.88
C HIS A 22 15.88 -10.84 21.27
N LEU A 23 16.04 -9.76 20.51
CA LEU A 23 14.90 -8.90 20.13
C LEU A 23 13.91 -9.56 19.18
N ARG A 24 14.35 -10.50 18.33
CA ARG A 24 13.42 -11.26 17.48
C ARG A 24 12.36 -12.02 18.29
N ASN A 25 12.67 -12.38 19.55
CA ASN A 25 11.76 -13.09 20.44
C ASN A 25 10.62 -12.20 20.97
N ALA A 26 10.74 -10.86 20.83
CA ALA A 26 9.65 -9.93 21.11
C ALA A 26 8.57 -9.92 20.01
N PHE A 27 8.83 -10.58 18.88
CA PHE A 27 7.90 -10.71 17.74
C PHE A 27 7.66 -12.20 17.42
N PRO A 28 7.20 -13.02 18.38
CA PRO A 28 7.18 -14.47 18.24
C PRO A 28 6.17 -14.98 17.20
N HIS A 29 5.22 -14.15 16.78
CA HIS A 29 4.14 -14.54 15.87
C HIS A 29 4.41 -14.20 14.40
N VAL A 30 5.62 -13.79 14.05
CA VAL A 30 6.02 -13.54 12.66
C VAL A 30 7.46 -13.99 12.41
N HIS A 31 7.70 -14.61 11.24
CA HIS A 31 9.06 -14.90 10.78
C HIS A 31 9.43 -13.86 9.72
N THR A 32 10.06 -12.77 10.13
CA THR A 32 10.50 -11.69 9.24
C THR A 32 11.86 -11.14 9.67
N ASP A 33 12.48 -10.35 8.78
CA ASP A 33 13.74 -9.68 9.08
C ASP A 33 13.56 -8.45 9.99
N ARG A 34 14.68 -8.01 10.59
CA ARG A 34 14.73 -6.83 11.47
C ARG A 34 14.24 -5.57 10.76
N LYS A 35 14.60 -5.40 9.48
CA LYS A 35 14.27 -4.22 8.68
C LYS A 35 12.77 -4.05 8.50
N THR A 36 12.05 -5.14 8.30
CA THR A 36 10.59 -5.16 8.18
C THR A 36 9.93 -4.72 9.49
N VAL A 37 10.45 -5.20 10.63
CA VAL A 37 9.98 -4.76 11.95
C VAL A 37 10.30 -3.29 12.20
N LEU A 38 11.53 -2.86 11.91
CA LEU A 38 11.94 -1.47 12.01
C LEU A 38 11.02 -0.55 11.22
N ASN A 39 10.78 -0.86 9.94
CA ASN A 39 9.90 -0.06 9.07
C ASN A 39 8.49 0.05 9.65
N GLY A 40 7.93 -1.03 10.21
CA GLY A 40 6.60 -1.00 10.85
C GLY A 40 6.57 -0.11 12.11
N VAL A 41 7.62 -0.18 12.93
CA VAL A 41 7.77 0.68 14.12
C VAL A 41 8.00 2.14 13.73
N GLU A 42 8.73 2.41 12.66
CA GLU A 42 8.97 3.76 12.14
C GLU A 42 7.69 4.38 11.58
N ASP A 43 6.89 3.62 10.83
CA ASP A 43 5.58 4.05 10.35
C ASP A 43 4.67 4.49 11.50
N LEU A 44 4.55 3.66 12.56
CA LEU A 44 3.76 4.00 13.74
C LEU A 44 4.34 5.21 14.50
N PHE A 45 5.66 5.32 14.58
CA PHE A 45 6.31 6.47 15.21
C PHE A 45 6.02 7.77 14.46
N GLU A 46 6.07 7.77 13.12
CA GLU A 46 5.74 8.93 12.31
C GLU A 46 4.29 9.36 12.55
N LEU A 47 3.34 8.43 12.42
CA LEU A 47 1.92 8.71 12.62
C LEU A 47 1.66 9.29 14.01
N ARG A 48 2.16 8.63 15.06
CA ARG A 48 2.00 9.08 16.44
C ARG A 48 2.56 10.48 16.64
N ASN A 49 3.72 10.79 16.06
CA ASN A 49 4.34 12.11 16.21
C ASN A 49 3.52 13.18 15.50
N ARG A 50 3.08 12.93 14.27
CA ARG A 50 2.20 13.87 13.55
C ARG A 50 0.93 14.18 14.36
N CYS A 51 0.29 13.15 14.92
CA CYS A 51 -0.87 13.34 15.80
C CYS A 51 -0.52 14.20 17.02
N ALA A 52 0.60 13.92 17.69
CA ALA A 52 1.02 14.67 18.88
C ALA A 52 1.39 16.13 18.59
N HIS A 53 1.87 16.42 17.39
CA HIS A 53 2.21 17.76 16.93
C HIS A 53 1.05 18.49 16.23
N HIS A 54 -0.12 17.86 16.11
CA HIS A 54 -1.26 18.36 15.34
C HIS A 54 -0.90 18.68 13.87
N ASP A 55 0.03 17.91 13.30
CA ASP A 55 0.43 18.04 11.90
C ASP A 55 -0.66 17.51 10.95
N SER A 56 -0.57 17.92 9.68
CA SER A 56 -1.49 17.44 8.64
C SER A 56 -1.38 15.92 8.42
N LEU A 57 -2.53 15.25 8.38
CA LEU A 57 -2.68 13.82 8.05
C LEU A 57 -3.30 13.59 6.66
N LEU A 58 -3.39 14.62 5.81
CA LEU A 58 -4.12 14.54 4.52
C LEU A 58 -3.58 13.48 3.55
N ARG A 59 -2.34 13.00 3.74
CA ARG A 59 -1.70 11.96 2.91
C ARG A 59 -1.78 10.55 3.49
N PHE A 60 -2.39 10.40 4.66
CA PHE A 60 -2.52 9.11 5.35
C PHE A 60 -3.96 8.64 5.20
N ASP A 61 -4.15 7.39 4.79
CA ASP A 61 -5.44 6.74 4.91
C ASP A 61 -5.57 6.15 6.33
N PRO A 62 -6.46 6.69 7.19
CA PRO A 62 -6.59 6.21 8.56
C PRO A 62 -6.94 4.73 8.65
N SER A 63 -7.68 4.21 7.67
CA SER A 63 -8.08 2.80 7.61
C SER A 63 -6.90 1.88 7.34
N VAL A 64 -5.96 2.33 6.49
CA VAL A 64 -4.72 1.60 6.19
C VAL A 64 -3.75 1.68 7.38
N GLU A 65 -3.62 2.85 8.00
CA GLU A 65 -2.77 3.03 9.16
C GLU A 65 -3.24 2.22 10.38
N LEU A 66 -4.56 2.13 10.63
CA LEU A 66 -5.13 1.23 11.64
C LEU A 66 -4.73 -0.23 11.37
N LYS A 67 -4.88 -0.70 10.12
CA LYS A 67 -4.48 -2.07 9.74
C LYS A 67 -2.99 -2.34 9.95
N LYS A 68 -2.12 -1.34 9.73
CA LYS A 68 -0.67 -1.44 10.04
C LYS A 68 -0.42 -1.57 11.54
N ILE A 69 -1.15 -0.82 12.37
CA ILE A 69 -1.07 -0.91 13.83
C ILE A 69 -1.48 -2.30 14.31
N ILE A 70 -2.63 -2.79 13.84
CA ILE A 70 -3.13 -4.14 14.15
C ILE A 70 -2.12 -5.20 13.72
N LYS A 71 -1.57 -5.08 12.51
CA LYS A 71 -0.51 -5.98 12.02
C LYS A 71 0.69 -5.99 12.97
N LEU A 72 1.20 -4.83 13.37
CA LEU A 72 2.34 -4.73 14.27
C LEU A 72 2.03 -5.34 15.65
N ALA A 73 0.84 -5.09 16.18
CA ALA A 73 0.37 -5.71 17.41
C ALA A 73 0.33 -7.24 17.27
N SER A 74 -0.16 -7.76 16.14
CA SER A 74 -0.27 -9.20 15.86
C SER A 74 1.08 -9.93 15.76
N TRP A 75 2.17 -9.19 15.57
CA TRP A 75 3.53 -9.74 15.62
C TRP A 75 3.98 -10.00 17.05
N ILE A 76 3.52 -9.18 17.99
CA ILE A 76 3.84 -9.24 19.43
C ILE A 76 2.88 -10.20 20.13
N ASP A 77 1.58 -9.99 19.95
CA ASP A 77 0.51 -10.76 20.58
C ASP A 77 -0.80 -10.65 19.74
N PRO A 78 -1.31 -11.75 19.18
CA PRO A 78 -2.57 -11.78 18.44
C PRO A 78 -3.79 -11.37 19.26
N ASP A 79 -3.81 -11.60 20.57
CA ASP A 79 -4.93 -11.24 21.42
C ASP A 79 -4.95 -9.73 21.67
N ALA A 80 -3.79 -9.10 21.79
CA ALA A 80 -3.67 -7.64 21.81
C ALA A 80 -4.15 -7.00 20.49
N ALA A 81 -3.84 -7.62 19.34
CA ALA A 81 -4.34 -7.16 18.05
C ALA A 81 -5.87 -7.23 17.96
N ARG A 82 -6.47 -8.34 18.40
CA ARG A 82 -7.93 -8.52 18.46
C ARG A 82 -8.58 -7.51 19.40
N TRP A 83 -7.99 -7.29 20.57
CA TRP A 83 -8.46 -6.29 21.51
C TRP A 83 -8.43 -4.88 20.92
N ILE A 84 -7.38 -4.52 20.17
CA ILE A 84 -7.34 -3.23 19.44
C ILE A 84 -8.45 -3.14 18.40
N GLU A 85 -8.68 -4.20 17.62
CA GLU A 85 -9.78 -4.26 16.64
C GLU A 85 -11.17 -4.08 17.30
N GLU A 86 -11.36 -4.61 18.50
CA GLU A 86 -12.63 -4.53 19.23
C GLU A 86 -12.94 -3.12 19.79
N ILE A 87 -11.91 -2.32 20.10
CA ILE A 87 -12.07 -1.02 20.78
C ILE A 87 -11.79 0.20 19.89
N GLU A 88 -11.26 -0.01 18.68
CA GLU A 88 -10.92 1.08 17.78
C GLU A 88 -12.16 1.88 17.35
N ARG A 89 -11.97 3.19 17.14
CA ARG A 89 -13.02 4.12 16.69
C ARG A 89 -12.69 4.81 15.37
N VAL A 90 -11.58 4.42 14.74
CA VAL A 90 -11.11 5.00 13.49
C VAL A 90 -12.06 4.62 12.37
N THR A 91 -12.57 3.39 12.35
CA THR A 91 -13.55 2.94 11.35
C THR A 91 -14.80 3.80 11.35
N ASP A 92 -15.37 4.09 12.51
CA ASP A 92 -16.55 4.95 12.64
C ASP A 92 -16.24 6.40 12.22
N ALA A 93 -15.11 6.95 12.66
CA ALA A 93 -14.69 8.30 12.28
C ALA A 93 -14.47 8.45 10.75
N VAL A 94 -13.97 7.41 10.08
CA VAL A 94 -13.83 7.39 8.62
C VAL A 94 -15.20 7.34 7.93
N ARG A 95 -16.15 6.57 8.46
CA ARG A 95 -17.53 6.49 7.94
C ARG A 95 -18.28 7.81 8.08
N GLU A 96 -18.04 8.54 9.16
CA GLU A 96 -18.64 9.86 9.43
C GLU A 96 -17.98 11.01 8.66
N ARG A 97 -17.01 10.73 7.78
CA ARG A 97 -16.30 11.76 7.04
C ARG A 97 -17.28 12.60 6.19
N PRO A 98 -17.40 13.92 6.45
CA PRO A 98 -18.49 14.72 5.88
C PRO A 98 -18.29 15.08 4.41
N VAL A 99 -17.05 15.08 3.91
CA VAL A 99 -16.73 15.54 2.55
C VAL A 99 -15.84 14.50 1.86
N PRO A 100 -16.26 13.99 0.68
CA PRO A 100 -15.41 13.10 -0.11
C PRO A 100 -14.19 13.86 -0.67
N PRO A 101 -13.06 13.17 -0.91
CA PRO A 101 -11.88 13.78 -1.51
C PRO A 101 -12.19 14.38 -2.90
N LYS A 102 -11.76 15.62 -3.17
CA LYS A 102 -11.85 16.22 -4.52
C LYS A 102 -10.97 15.50 -5.54
N LEU A 103 -9.81 15.02 -5.09
CA LEU A 103 -8.90 14.19 -5.87
C LEU A 103 -9.13 12.75 -5.42
N ASP A 104 -9.93 12.03 -6.19
CA ASP A 104 -10.43 10.69 -5.89
C ASP A 104 -9.64 9.57 -6.59
N THR A 105 -8.62 9.93 -7.38
CA THR A 105 -7.82 8.99 -8.16
C THR A 105 -6.33 9.16 -7.89
N ALA A 106 -5.67 8.08 -7.46
CA ALA A 106 -4.21 8.03 -7.31
C ALA A 106 -3.55 7.41 -8.55
N ILE A 107 -2.66 8.16 -9.20
CA ILE A 107 -1.84 7.69 -10.31
C ILE A 107 -0.52 7.17 -9.76
N ILE A 108 -0.32 5.86 -9.89
CA ILE A 108 0.84 5.14 -9.37
C ILE A 108 1.89 5.03 -10.48
N GLY A 109 3.03 5.68 -10.27
CA GLY A 109 4.14 5.69 -11.21
C GLY A 109 5.13 4.56 -10.97
N HIS A 110 5.40 3.76 -12.00
CA HIS A 110 6.43 2.73 -12.01
C HIS A 110 7.37 2.89 -13.21
N ARG A 111 8.58 2.32 -13.11
CA ARG A 111 9.60 2.40 -14.17
C ARG A 111 9.22 1.58 -15.41
N ASN A 112 8.53 0.45 -15.20
CA ASN A 112 8.07 -0.51 -16.19
C ASN A 112 6.57 -0.79 -15.98
N ASP A 113 6.00 -1.65 -16.82
CA ASP A 113 4.60 -2.07 -16.82
C ASP A 113 4.31 -3.24 -15.86
N GLU A 114 5.27 -3.68 -15.07
CA GLU A 114 5.17 -4.91 -14.25
C GLU A 114 4.04 -4.85 -13.22
N VAL A 115 3.88 -3.70 -12.55
CA VAL A 115 2.77 -3.49 -11.60
C VAL A 115 1.41 -3.49 -12.30
N TYR A 116 1.34 -2.98 -13.54
CA TYR A 116 0.13 -3.04 -14.33
C TYR A 116 -0.18 -4.48 -14.75
N ARG A 117 0.82 -5.28 -15.14
CA ARG A 117 0.64 -6.71 -15.46
C ARG A 117 0.16 -7.53 -14.28
N ILE A 118 0.65 -7.25 -13.07
CA ILE A 118 0.13 -7.87 -11.84
C ILE A 118 -1.36 -7.55 -11.69
N TYR A 119 -1.75 -6.28 -11.86
CA TYR A 119 -3.14 -5.88 -11.83
C TYR A 119 -3.99 -6.61 -12.89
N GLU A 120 -3.52 -6.72 -14.13
CA GLU A 120 -4.23 -7.45 -15.20
C GLU A 120 -4.48 -8.92 -14.84
N GLN A 121 -3.54 -9.57 -14.13
CA GLN A 121 -3.61 -10.99 -13.80
C GLN A 121 -4.45 -11.28 -12.55
N VAL A 122 -4.36 -10.46 -11.52
CA VAL A 122 -4.96 -10.76 -10.20
C VAL A 122 -5.88 -9.67 -9.65
N GLY A 123 -6.10 -8.58 -10.38
CA GLY A 123 -6.98 -7.49 -9.96
C GLY A 123 -6.50 -6.82 -8.67
N ALA A 124 -5.19 -6.59 -8.54
CA ALA A 124 -4.64 -5.98 -7.33
C ALA A 124 -3.42 -5.08 -7.63
N LEU A 125 -3.29 -4.02 -6.84
CA LEU A 125 -2.09 -3.22 -6.74
C LEU A 125 -1.32 -3.62 -5.48
N ILE A 126 -0.02 -3.91 -5.63
CA ILE A 126 0.90 -4.12 -4.51
C ILE A 126 1.61 -2.80 -4.23
N ASN A 127 1.26 -2.17 -3.11
CA ASN A 127 1.84 -0.92 -2.68
C ASN A 127 2.87 -1.19 -1.58
N SER A 128 4.07 -0.63 -1.70
CA SER A 128 5.03 -0.62 -0.61
C SER A 128 4.57 0.39 0.46
N ALA A 129 4.66 0.02 1.73
CA ALA A 129 4.11 0.81 2.85
C ALA A 129 4.81 2.17 3.06
N ASP A 130 5.98 2.38 2.44
CA ASP A 130 6.71 3.65 2.39
C ASP A 130 6.02 4.68 1.47
N ARG A 131 5.29 4.22 0.45
CA ARG A 131 4.47 5.08 -0.41
C ARG A 131 3.09 5.26 0.22
N LYS A 132 2.92 6.33 0.99
CA LYS A 132 1.63 6.69 1.60
C LYS A 132 0.65 7.18 0.53
N ILE A 133 -0.46 6.45 0.37
CA ILE A 133 -1.57 6.82 -0.51
C ILE A 133 -2.68 7.42 0.37
N ALA A 134 -3.11 8.63 0.02
CA ALA A 134 -4.24 9.28 0.66
C ALA A 134 -5.55 8.53 0.32
N PRO A 135 -6.63 8.70 1.10
CA PRO A 135 -7.92 8.11 0.76
C PRO A 135 -8.37 8.51 -0.65
N VAL A 136 -8.47 7.51 -1.54
CA VAL A 136 -8.90 7.64 -2.93
C VAL A 136 -9.87 6.50 -3.25
N THR A 137 -10.66 6.66 -4.31
CA THR A 137 -11.60 5.64 -4.78
C THR A 137 -11.01 4.83 -5.92
N TYR A 138 -10.17 5.46 -6.75
CA TYR A 138 -9.64 4.86 -7.96
C TYR A 138 -8.11 4.83 -7.98
N ILE A 139 -7.56 3.84 -8.66
CA ILE A 139 -6.14 3.73 -8.98
C ILE A 139 -5.97 3.91 -10.49
N GLY A 140 -4.95 4.65 -10.91
CA GLY A 140 -4.45 4.63 -12.28
C GLY A 140 -2.98 4.23 -12.32
N PHE A 141 -2.55 3.68 -13.45
CA PHE A 141 -1.19 3.17 -13.61
C PHE A 141 -0.41 4.04 -14.60
N TYR A 142 0.74 4.55 -14.18
CA TYR A 142 1.65 5.29 -15.05
C TYR A 142 2.97 4.55 -15.21
N HIS A 143 3.32 4.26 -16.46
CA HIS A 143 4.62 3.72 -16.85
C HIS A 143 4.90 4.07 -18.30
N ASN A 144 6.15 3.93 -18.76
CA ASN A 144 6.51 4.14 -20.17
C ASN A 144 5.96 5.44 -20.78
N LYS A 145 5.90 6.52 -20.00
CA LYS A 145 5.33 7.83 -20.38
C LYS A 145 3.87 7.80 -20.82
N ARG A 146 3.05 6.94 -20.22
CA ARG A 146 1.59 6.95 -20.39
C ARG A 146 0.88 6.61 -19.09
N ILE A 147 -0.32 7.14 -18.92
CA ILE A 147 -1.29 6.63 -17.95
C ILE A 147 -2.19 5.65 -18.71
N GLU A 148 -2.37 4.44 -18.21
CA GLU A 148 -3.28 3.47 -18.82
C GLU A 148 -4.73 3.97 -18.84
N ALA A 149 -5.53 3.44 -19.75
CA ALA A 149 -6.89 3.91 -19.97
C ALA A 149 -7.84 3.53 -18.82
N GLU A 150 -7.47 2.52 -18.04
CA GLU A 150 -8.26 1.89 -16.99
C GLU A 150 -7.99 2.49 -15.61
N PHE A 151 -9.07 2.88 -14.94
CA PHE A 151 -9.10 3.38 -13.57
C PHE A 151 -9.98 2.48 -12.70
N PRO A 152 -9.46 1.33 -12.23
CA PRO A 152 -10.22 0.45 -11.36
C PRO A 152 -10.56 1.08 -10.01
N THR A 153 -11.73 0.71 -9.48
CA THR A 153 -12.16 1.05 -8.13
C THR A 153 -11.45 0.19 -7.10
N ILE A 154 -11.10 0.79 -5.96
CA ILE A 154 -10.60 0.07 -4.79
C ILE A 154 -11.77 -0.60 -4.08
N LEU A 155 -11.78 -1.93 -4.07
CA LEU A 155 -12.82 -2.73 -3.45
C LEU A 155 -12.50 -3.02 -1.97
N GLU A 156 -11.24 -3.32 -1.69
CA GLU A 156 -10.75 -3.67 -0.35
C GLU A 156 -9.25 -3.38 -0.26
N ILE A 157 -8.77 -3.03 0.94
CA ILE A 157 -7.34 -2.90 1.19
C ILE A 157 -6.96 -3.85 2.31
N GLU A 158 -6.00 -4.73 2.06
CA GLU A 158 -5.46 -5.67 3.05
C GLU A 158 -4.01 -5.30 3.38
N VAL A 159 -3.60 -5.49 4.63
CA VAL A 159 -2.19 -5.30 5.05
C VAL A 159 -1.67 -6.65 5.52
N PRO A 160 -0.97 -7.42 4.67
CA PRO A 160 -0.57 -8.78 4.99
C PRO A 160 0.37 -8.83 6.20
N LYS A 161 0.13 -9.80 7.10
CA LYS A 161 0.94 -10.00 8.30
C LYS A 161 2.41 -10.26 7.97
N ALA A 162 2.67 -11.05 6.93
CA ALA A 162 3.99 -11.34 6.42
C ALA A 162 3.97 -11.35 4.88
N TRP A 163 5.12 -11.10 4.27
CA TRP A 163 5.28 -11.15 2.82
C TRP A 163 6.36 -12.14 2.43
N SER A 164 5.98 -13.35 2.04
CA SER A 164 6.91 -14.41 1.62
C SER A 164 6.20 -15.49 0.84
N THR A 165 6.97 -16.31 0.10
CA THR A 165 6.43 -17.49 -0.61
C THR A 165 5.76 -18.46 0.36
N LYS A 166 6.37 -18.69 1.54
CA LYS A 166 5.80 -19.57 2.58
C LYS A 166 4.42 -19.09 3.04
N GLU A 167 4.27 -17.78 3.25
CA GLU A 167 2.99 -17.21 3.67
C GLU A 167 1.97 -17.25 2.54
N ALA A 168 2.37 -16.95 1.30
CA ALA A 168 1.50 -17.07 0.13
C ALA A 168 0.97 -18.51 -0.03
N ASP A 169 1.82 -19.52 0.15
CA ASP A 169 1.45 -20.93 0.10
C ASP A 169 0.53 -21.36 1.24
N ARG A 170 0.75 -20.84 2.46
CA ARG A 170 -0.14 -21.05 3.60
C ARG A 170 -1.53 -20.50 3.31
N LEU A 171 -1.61 -19.23 2.88
CA LEU A 171 -2.85 -18.53 2.57
C LEU A 171 -3.65 -19.21 1.45
N LYS A 172 -3.00 -19.68 0.38
CA LYS A 172 -3.66 -20.44 -0.70
C LYS A 172 -4.33 -21.74 -0.23
N LYS A 173 -3.87 -22.32 0.88
CA LYS A 173 -4.43 -23.54 1.49
C LYS A 173 -5.55 -23.25 2.49
N SER A 174 -5.81 -21.98 2.79
CA SER A 174 -6.88 -21.59 3.71
C SER A 174 -8.27 -21.95 3.15
N THR A 175 -9.19 -22.22 4.07
CA THR A 175 -10.62 -22.35 3.79
C THR A 175 -11.30 -20.98 3.65
N ASP A 176 -10.69 -19.91 4.18
CA ASP A 176 -11.20 -18.55 4.02
C ASP A 176 -10.93 -18.03 2.60
N ALA A 177 -11.98 -17.49 1.97
CA ALA A 177 -11.91 -17.05 0.58
C ALA A 177 -11.03 -15.80 0.39
N LYS A 178 -10.99 -14.89 1.38
CA LYS A 178 -10.15 -13.68 1.34
C LYS A 178 -8.69 -14.06 1.51
N GLU A 179 -8.36 -14.91 2.49
CA GLU A 179 -7.01 -15.44 2.65
C GLU A 179 -6.54 -16.15 1.39
N LYS A 180 -7.38 -17.00 0.79
CA LYS A 180 -7.04 -17.71 -0.45
C LYS A 180 -6.78 -16.75 -1.62
N ARG A 181 -7.57 -15.67 -1.74
CA ARG A 181 -7.38 -14.60 -2.72
C ARG A 181 -6.07 -13.87 -2.48
N LEU A 182 -5.79 -13.47 -1.24
CA LEU A 182 -4.54 -12.82 -0.87
C LEU A 182 -3.32 -13.70 -1.20
N GLY A 183 -3.37 -14.99 -0.88
CA GLY A 183 -2.29 -15.93 -1.20
C GLY A 183 -1.99 -16.04 -2.71
N LYS A 184 -3.03 -15.97 -3.56
CA LYS A 184 -2.87 -15.92 -5.03
C LYS A 184 -2.21 -14.62 -5.48
N VAL A 185 -2.66 -13.48 -4.95
CA VAL A 185 -2.10 -12.15 -5.23
C VAL A 185 -0.62 -12.10 -4.84
N MET A 186 -0.27 -12.56 -3.63
CA MET A 186 1.11 -12.63 -3.15
C MET A 186 1.98 -13.51 -4.04
N SER A 187 1.48 -14.70 -4.41
CA SER A 187 2.23 -15.62 -5.29
C SER A 187 2.52 -14.97 -6.65
N CYS A 188 1.53 -14.30 -7.24
CA CYS A 188 1.69 -13.57 -8.50
C CYS A 188 2.75 -12.47 -8.35
N ALA A 189 2.63 -11.62 -7.33
CA ALA A 189 3.54 -10.51 -7.11
C ALA A 189 5.00 -10.96 -6.88
N LEU A 190 5.23 -12.01 -6.08
CA LEU A 190 6.56 -12.60 -5.87
C LEU A 190 7.16 -13.15 -7.17
N ASN A 191 6.34 -13.74 -8.04
CA ASN A 191 6.79 -14.24 -9.35
C ASN A 191 7.13 -13.11 -10.33
N HIS A 192 6.47 -11.95 -10.21
CA HIS A 192 6.80 -10.70 -10.90
C HIS A 192 7.82 -9.86 -10.11
N GLY A 193 8.78 -10.51 -9.44
CA GLY A 193 9.96 -9.83 -8.88
C GLY A 193 9.72 -8.91 -7.69
N ILE A 194 8.51 -8.82 -7.12
CA ILE A 194 8.30 -8.11 -5.85
C ILE A 194 9.04 -8.86 -4.75
N ALA A 195 9.97 -8.18 -4.06
CA ALA A 195 10.84 -8.80 -3.09
C ALA A 195 10.08 -9.50 -1.95
N SER A 196 10.60 -10.63 -1.47
CA SER A 196 10.16 -11.24 -0.22
C SER A 196 10.68 -10.42 0.98
N GLY A 197 9.94 -10.45 2.09
CA GLY A 197 10.16 -9.55 3.23
C GLY A 197 9.59 -8.16 2.96
N GLY A 198 9.65 -7.26 3.94
CA GLY A 198 9.13 -5.90 3.81
C GLY A 198 7.65 -5.74 4.19
N ASN A 199 7.17 -4.50 4.07
CA ASN A 199 5.81 -4.11 4.42
C ASN A 199 5.07 -3.65 3.17
N TYR A 200 3.97 -4.32 2.88
CA TYR A 200 3.12 -4.04 1.73
C TYR A 200 1.67 -3.84 2.17
N GLU A 201 0.95 -3.10 1.33
CA GLU A 201 -0.50 -2.95 1.33
C GLU A 201 -0.99 -3.53 0.00
N VAL A 202 -2.05 -4.34 0.06
CA VAL A 202 -2.67 -4.95 -1.11
C VAL A 202 -4.00 -4.27 -1.34
N TYR A 203 -4.08 -3.50 -2.41
CA TYR A 203 -5.32 -2.88 -2.85
C TYR A 203 -5.99 -3.86 -3.82
N HIS A 204 -7.09 -4.46 -3.41
CA HIS A 204 -7.95 -5.25 -4.29
C HIS A 204 -8.76 -4.31 -5.16
N LEU A 205 -8.61 -4.47 -6.46
CA LEU A 205 -9.13 -3.58 -7.49
C LEU A 205 -10.22 -4.28 -8.28
N SER A 206 -11.16 -3.50 -8.81
CA SER A 206 -12.14 -4.04 -9.76
C SER A 206 -11.42 -4.66 -10.97
N PRO A 207 -11.89 -5.82 -11.50
CA PRO A 207 -11.26 -6.45 -12.65
C PRO A 207 -11.18 -5.53 -13.87
N ILE A 208 -10.16 -5.71 -14.71
CA ILE A 208 -9.90 -4.84 -15.88
C ILE A 208 -11.08 -4.72 -16.85
N ARG A 209 -11.94 -5.74 -16.94
CA ARG A 209 -13.15 -5.77 -17.79
C ARG A 209 -14.46 -5.58 -17.02
N SER A 210 -14.40 -5.22 -15.74
CA SER A 210 -15.59 -4.91 -14.93
C SER A 210 -16.21 -3.57 -15.35
N ASP A 211 -17.50 -3.42 -15.07
CA ASP A 211 -18.23 -2.15 -15.17
C ASP A 211 -17.84 -1.16 -14.05
N GLU A 212 -17.30 -1.67 -12.93
CA GLU A 212 -16.71 -0.85 -11.86
C GLU A 212 -15.36 -0.24 -12.28
N THR A 213 -14.74 -0.72 -13.36
CA THR A 213 -13.49 -0.16 -13.89
C THR A 213 -13.80 0.95 -14.89
N SER A 214 -13.58 2.19 -14.47
CA SER A 214 -13.75 3.37 -15.31
C SER A 214 -12.68 3.44 -16.39
N ARG A 215 -13.01 4.02 -17.55
CA ARG A 215 -12.09 4.12 -18.69
C ARG A 215 -12.12 5.47 -19.36
N THR A 216 -10.98 5.93 -19.87
CA THR A 216 -10.92 7.14 -20.71
C THR A 216 -11.97 7.07 -21.83
N ARG A 217 -12.56 8.22 -22.18
CA ARG A 217 -13.58 8.27 -23.23
C ARG A 217 -13.05 7.83 -24.59
N SER A 218 -11.79 8.13 -24.86
CA SER A 218 -11.07 7.69 -26.07
C SER A 218 -10.74 6.20 -26.07
N ARG A 219 -10.89 5.50 -24.93
CA ARG A 219 -10.41 4.13 -24.69
C ARG A 219 -8.92 3.96 -25.03
N SER A 220 -8.17 5.06 -24.97
CA SER A 220 -6.75 5.10 -25.24
C SER A 220 -6.00 5.60 -24.00
N PRO A 221 -4.74 5.17 -23.80
CA PRO A 221 -3.89 5.72 -22.75
C PRO A 221 -3.71 7.23 -22.91
N ILE A 222 -3.47 7.91 -21.79
CA ILE A 222 -3.12 9.33 -21.75
C ILE A 222 -1.61 9.44 -21.89
N PHE A 223 -1.12 10.04 -22.97
CA PHE A 223 0.31 10.11 -23.25
C PHE A 223 0.98 11.27 -22.52
N HIS A 224 2.28 11.10 -22.26
CA HIS A 224 3.13 12.14 -21.67
C HIS A 224 4.21 12.55 -22.68
N GLU A 225 3.90 13.55 -23.50
CA GLU A 225 4.79 13.95 -24.60
C GLU A 225 5.97 14.84 -24.18
N LYS A 226 5.95 15.44 -22.99
CA LYS A 226 7.03 16.32 -22.52
C LYS A 226 8.38 15.58 -22.48
N ARG A 227 9.42 16.23 -23.01
CA ARG A 227 10.81 15.74 -23.06
C ARG A 227 11.74 16.68 -22.29
N GLY A 228 12.83 16.15 -21.74
CA GLY A 228 13.87 16.92 -21.04
C GLY A 228 14.19 16.42 -19.62
N ARG A 229 15.26 16.96 -19.00
CA ARG A 229 15.66 16.62 -17.63
C ARG A 229 14.58 17.07 -16.65
N GLY A 230 14.08 16.17 -15.81
CA GLY A 230 13.02 16.47 -14.84
C GLY A 230 11.58 16.44 -15.39
N SER A 231 11.40 15.93 -16.62
CA SER A 231 10.09 15.76 -17.27
C SER A 231 9.25 14.60 -16.73
N GLY A 232 9.74 13.80 -15.78
CA GLY A 232 8.95 12.68 -15.24
C GLY A 232 7.60 13.15 -14.71
N PHE A 233 6.51 12.66 -15.31
CA PHE A 233 5.14 13.08 -14.98
C PHE A 233 4.84 12.85 -13.50
N VAL A 234 5.21 11.67 -12.98
CA VAL A 234 4.98 11.29 -11.58
C VAL A 234 6.28 11.45 -10.76
N LYS A 235 6.63 12.70 -10.40
CA LYS A 235 7.75 12.96 -9.48
C LYS A 235 7.46 12.30 -8.13
N GLY A 236 8.27 11.31 -7.74
CA GLY A 236 8.07 10.55 -6.49
C GLY A 236 7.11 9.34 -6.61
N GLY A 237 6.68 8.96 -7.81
CA GLY A 237 5.91 7.73 -8.03
C GLY A 237 4.43 7.77 -7.61
N LEU A 238 3.91 8.93 -7.19
CA LEU A 238 2.50 9.14 -6.89
C LEU A 238 2.00 10.54 -7.31
N ARG A 239 0.82 10.62 -7.93
CA ARG A 239 0.07 11.87 -8.22
C ARG A 239 -1.43 11.67 -8.01
N TYR A 240 -2.16 12.77 -7.83
CA TYR A 240 -3.60 12.74 -7.57
C TYR A 240 -4.35 13.63 -8.55
N PHE A 241 -5.47 13.12 -9.06
CA PHE A 241 -6.39 13.85 -9.94
C PHE A 241 -7.83 13.51 -9.58
N SER A 242 -8.78 14.29 -10.08
CA SER A 242 -10.17 13.83 -10.14
C SER A 242 -10.33 12.86 -11.31
N LEU A 243 -11.13 11.81 -11.12
CA LEU A 243 -11.44 10.84 -12.15
C LEU A 243 -12.02 11.55 -13.37
N SER A 244 -12.95 12.49 -13.15
CA SER A 244 -13.57 13.26 -14.23
C SER A 244 -12.54 13.85 -15.19
N THR A 245 -11.49 14.50 -14.68
CA THR A 245 -10.46 15.13 -15.51
C THR A 245 -9.66 14.07 -16.29
N LEU A 246 -9.36 12.94 -15.65
CA LEU A 246 -8.66 11.82 -16.30
C LEU A 246 -9.49 11.20 -17.43
N LEU A 247 -10.81 11.04 -17.27
CA LEU A 247 -11.66 10.43 -18.31
C LEU A 247 -11.70 11.24 -19.61
N HIS A 248 -11.43 12.54 -19.52
CA HIS A 248 -11.48 13.49 -20.63
C HIS A 248 -10.11 13.84 -21.23
N ALA A 249 -9.03 13.52 -20.54
CA ALA A 249 -7.68 13.85 -20.98
C ALA A 249 -7.19 12.90 -22.10
N SER A 250 -6.36 13.43 -22.98
CA SER A 250 -5.63 12.66 -24.00
C SER A 250 -4.12 12.84 -23.88
N ASP A 251 -3.66 14.00 -23.39
CA ASP A 251 -2.28 14.21 -22.93
C ASP A 251 -2.27 14.64 -21.45
N THR A 252 -1.19 14.31 -20.78
CA THR A 252 -0.88 14.82 -19.44
C THR A 252 -0.89 16.35 -19.28
N THR A 253 -0.74 17.13 -20.35
CA THR A 253 -0.90 18.60 -20.34
C THR A 253 -2.31 19.03 -20.01
N ASP A 254 -3.31 18.19 -20.32
CA ASP A 254 -4.71 18.44 -20.03
C ASP A 254 -5.00 18.36 -18.52
N LEU A 255 -4.06 17.79 -17.75
CA LEU A 255 -4.20 17.50 -16.33
C LEU A 255 -3.68 18.63 -15.42
N GLY A 256 -3.09 19.70 -15.98
CA GLY A 256 -2.48 20.81 -15.23
C GLY A 256 -1.00 20.61 -14.88
#